data_AF-A0A839F1M9-F1
#
_entry.id   AF-A0A839F1M9-F1
#
_cell.length_a   1.000
_cell.length_b   1.000
_cell.length_c   1.000
_cell.angle_alpha   90.00
_cell.angle_beta   90.00
_cell.angle_gamma   90.00
#
_symmetry.space_group_name_H-M   'P 1'
#
loop_
_entity.id
_entity.type
_entity.pdbx_description
1 polymer ?
#
loop_
_entity_poly.entity_id
_entity_poly.type
_entity_poly.pdbx_seq_one_letter_code
_entity_poly.pdbx_strand_id
1 'polypeptide(L)'
;MRHEKDENDWSARVIELERFGLSLTLIGESVGLSIQGISDLKHGRRREPRGMVAVRLWNLHRRTLCRRRHGSAAADDTTQAAA
;
A
#
# COMPACT_ATOMS: atom_id res chain seq x y z
N MET A 1 8.80 5.12 24.59
CA MET A 1 8.83 6.10 23.50
C MET A 1 7.87 5.62 22.41
N ARG A 2 6.63 6.12 22.40
CA ARG A 2 5.71 5.85 21.29
C ARG A 2 6.19 6.73 20.15
N HIS A 3 6.84 6.14 19.14
CA HIS A 3 7.03 6.83 17.88
C HIS A 3 5.64 7.04 17.28
N GLU A 4 5.18 8.29 17.40
CA GLU A 4 4.17 8.89 16.57
C GLU A 4 4.56 8.53 15.13
N LYS A 5 3.81 7.58 14.55
CA LYS A 5 4.14 6.97 13.27
C LYS A 5 3.60 7.91 12.21
N ASP A 6 4.36 8.98 12.03
CA ASP A 6 4.02 10.12 11.18
C ASP A 6 3.53 9.67 9.81
N GLU A 7 2.59 10.47 9.32
CA GLU A 7 1.81 10.45 8.07
C GLU A 7 2.59 10.11 6.77
N ASN A 8 3.92 9.96 6.83
CA ASN A 8 4.84 9.67 5.73
C ASN A 8 5.50 8.28 5.78
N ASP A 9 4.91 7.30 6.47
CA ASP A 9 5.44 5.93 6.49
C ASP A 9 5.27 5.22 5.13
N TRP A 10 6.30 5.34 4.28
CA TRP A 10 6.38 4.67 2.98
C TRP A 10 6.43 3.15 3.13
N SER A 11 7.07 2.66 4.18
CA SER A 11 7.12 1.25 4.55
C SER A 11 5.72 0.70 4.81
N ALA A 12 4.88 1.42 5.56
CA ALA A 12 3.49 1.03 5.80
C ALA A 12 2.69 0.94 4.49
N ARG A 13 2.87 1.90 3.57
CA ARG A 13 2.19 1.90 2.26
C ARG A 13 2.59 0.70 1.40
N VAL A 14 3.87 0.33 1.40
CA VAL A 14 4.36 -0.87 0.69
C VAL A 14 3.78 -2.14 1.31
N ILE A 15 3.75 -2.24 2.64
CA ILE A 15 3.15 -3.37 3.36
C ILE A 15 1.66 -3.49 3.04
N GLU A 16 0.93 -2.38 3.00
CA GLU A 16 -0.48 -2.38 2.62
C GLU A 16 -0.68 -2.83 1.17
N LEU A 17 0.13 -2.35 0.22
CA LEU A 17 0.08 -2.81 -1.17
C LEU A 17 0.33 -4.32 -1.29
N GLU A 18 1.26 -4.87 -0.52
CA GLU A 18 1.47 -6.33 -0.43
C GLU A 18 0.26 -7.06 0.15
N ARG A 19 -0.36 -6.53 1.21
CA ARG A 19 -1.60 -7.07 1.79
C ARG A 19 -2.77 -7.05 0.80
N PHE A 20 -2.77 -6.12 -0.14
CA PHE A 20 -3.74 -6.08 -1.23
C PHE A 20 -3.43 -7.05 -2.38
N GLY A 21 -2.34 -7.81 -2.31
CA GLY A 21 -1.94 -8.81 -3.30
C GLY A 21 -1.01 -8.28 -4.40
N LEU A 22 -0.49 -7.05 -4.28
CA LEU A 22 0.55 -6.57 -5.19
C LEU A 22 1.91 -7.11 -4.77
N SER A 23 2.67 -7.68 -5.71
CA SER A 23 4.04 -8.12 -5.45
C SER A 23 5.01 -6.94 -5.43
N LEU A 24 6.12 -7.08 -4.71
CA LEU A 24 7.19 -6.07 -4.67
C LEU A 24 7.73 -5.75 -6.07
N THR A 25 7.77 -6.75 -6.96
CA THR A 25 8.12 -6.57 -8.37
C THR A 25 7.15 -5.64 -9.08
N LEU A 26 5.85 -5.91 -8.99
CA LEU A 26 4.84 -5.14 -9.70
C LEU A 26 4.71 -3.72 -9.14
N ILE A 27 4.91 -3.56 -7.81
CA ILE A 27 5.02 -2.25 -7.17
C ILE A 27 6.23 -1.50 -7.74
N GLY A 28 7.40 -2.15 -7.80
CA GLY A 28 8.62 -1.59 -8.36
C GLY A 28 8.49 -1.14 -9.81
N GLU A 29 7.94 -1.99 -10.67
CA GLU A 29 7.64 -1.67 -12.08
C GLU A 29 6.69 -0.48 -12.20
N SER A 30 5.65 -0.44 -11.36
CA SER A 30 4.64 0.64 -11.38
C SER A 30 5.21 1.99 -10.95
N VAL A 31 6.18 2.02 -10.04
CA VAL A 31 6.77 3.27 -9.54
C VAL A 31 8.09 3.65 -10.22
N GLY A 32 8.71 2.72 -10.95
CA GLY A 32 10.03 2.88 -11.57
C GLY A 32 11.16 2.72 -10.56
N LEU A 33 11.04 1.78 -9.63
CA LEU A 33 12.07 1.47 -8.64
C LEU A 33 12.39 -0.03 -8.67
N SER A 34 13.67 -0.39 -8.54
CA SER A 34 14.09 -1.78 -8.44
C SER A 34 13.46 -2.49 -7.24
N ILE A 35 13.27 -3.81 -7.32
CA ILE A 35 12.73 -4.65 -6.23
C ILE A 35 13.50 -4.43 -4.93
N GLN A 36 14.83 -4.38 -5.01
CA GLN A 36 15.69 -4.13 -3.86
C GLN A 36 15.43 -2.76 -3.23
N GLY A 37 15.20 -1.73 -4.05
CA GLY A 37 14.84 -0.40 -3.58
C GLY A 37 13.49 -0.35 -2.89
N ILE A 38 12.52 -1.17 -3.31
CA ILE A 38 11.21 -1.31 -2.63
C ILE A 38 11.41 -2.07 -1.31
N SER A 39 12.24 -3.11 -1.29
CA SER A 39 12.58 -3.84 -0.07
C SER A 39 13.28 -2.94 0.96
N ASP A 40 14.21 -2.10 0.54
CA ASP A 40 14.85 -1.12 1.41
C ASP A 40 13.87 -0.06 1.94
N LEU A 41 12.87 0.30 1.13
CA LEU A 41 11.77 1.18 1.55
C LEU A 41 10.89 0.50 2.60
N LYS A 42 10.55 -0.78 2.40
CA LYS A 42 9.75 -1.61 3.31
C LYS A 42 10.41 -1.80 4.67
N HIS A 43 11.73 -2.00 4.69
CA HIS A 43 12.49 -2.21 5.93
C HIS A 43 13.00 -0.90 6.56
N GLY A 44 12.61 0.27 6.01
CA GLY A 44 13.04 1.57 6.52
C GLY A 44 14.53 1.87 6.37
N ARG A 45 15.26 1.05 5.58
CA ARG A 45 16.68 1.29 5.27
C ARG A 45 16.87 2.49 4.35
N ARG A 46 15.83 2.82 3.57
CA ARG A 46 15.76 4.02 2.75
C ARG A 46 14.63 4.92 3.25
N ARG A 47 14.99 6.12 3.72
CA ARG A 47 14.06 7.06 4.35
C ARG A 47 12.97 7.57 3.39
N GLU A 48 13.29 7.88 2.13
CA GLU A 48 12.30 8.40 1.18
C GLU A 48 12.56 7.97 -0.27
N PRO A 49 11.50 7.63 -1.02
CA PRO A 49 11.55 7.61 -2.48
C PRO A 49 11.69 9.05 -2.99
N ARG A 50 12.63 9.32 -3.90
CA ARG A 50 12.86 10.69 -4.39
C ARG A 50 11.94 11.04 -5.58
N GLY A 51 11.51 12.30 -5.62
CA GLY A 51 10.84 12.91 -6.78
C GLY A 51 9.61 12.15 -7.26
N MET A 52 9.61 11.74 -8.54
CA MET A 52 8.47 11.06 -9.15
C MET A 52 8.15 9.69 -8.52
N VAL A 53 9.10 9.01 -7.89
CA VAL A 53 8.86 7.69 -7.29
C VAL A 53 7.89 7.83 -6.11
N ALA A 54 8.05 8.86 -5.27
CA ALA A 54 7.14 9.15 -4.17
C ALA A 54 5.71 9.39 -4.68
N VAL A 55 5.59 10.23 -5.71
CA VAL A 55 4.31 10.57 -6.33
C VAL A 55 3.64 9.35 -6.94
N ARG A 56 4.39 8.50 -7.65
CA ARG A 56 3.87 7.26 -8.24
C ARG A 56 3.44 6.26 -7.19
N LEU A 57 4.22 6.08 -6.13
CA LEU A 57 3.89 5.18 -5.02
C LEU A 57 2.63 5.65 -4.29
N TRP A 58 2.52 6.94 -4.01
CA TRP A 58 1.33 7.55 -3.43
C TRP A 58 0.09 7.35 -4.32
N ASN A 59 0.22 7.59 -5.63
CA ASN A 59 -0.87 7.40 -6.58
C ASN A 59 -1.28 5.93 -6.70
N LEU A 60 -0.33 5.00 -6.70
CA LEU A 60 -0.60 3.56 -6.74
C LEU A 60 -1.40 3.15 -5.50
N HIS A 61 -0.94 3.56 -4.31
CA HIS A 61 -1.61 3.31 -3.04
C HIS A 61 -3.04 3.88 -3.00
N ARG A 62 -3.23 5.15 -3.37
CA ARG A 62 -4.58 5.76 -3.46
C ARG A 62 -5.48 5.03 -4.44
N ARG A 63 -4.98 4.66 -5.62
CA ARG A 63 -5.77 3.92 -6.63
C ARG A 63 -6.20 2.53 -6.11
N THR A 64 -5.35 1.85 -5.37
CA THR A 64 -5.67 0.54 -4.76
C THR A 64 -6.71 0.68 -3.66
N LEU A 65 -6.56 1.69 -2.79
CA LEU A 65 -7.54 1.97 -1.73
C LEU A 65 -8.90 2.43 -2.27
N CYS A 66 -8.93 3.34 -3.25
CA CYS A 66 -10.18 3.81 -3.85
C CYS A 66 -10.94 2.68 -4.55
N ARG A 67 -10.24 1.74 -5.22
CA ARG A 67 -10.87 0.58 -5.85
C ARG A 67 -11.55 -0.36 -4.85
N ARG A 68 -10.97 -0.57 -3.66
CA ARG A 68 -11.53 -1.45 -2.63
C ARG A 68 -12.60 -0.76 -1.77
N ARG A 69 -12.47 0.54 -1.48
CA ARG A 69 -13.47 1.28 -0.68
C ARG A 69 -14.81 1.42 -1.40
N HIS A 70 -14.81 1.33 -2.73
CA HIS A 70 -16.02 1.24 -3.55
C HIS A 70 -16.58 -0.19 -3.69
N GLY A 71 -15.84 -1.22 -3.28
CA GLY A 71 -16.25 -2.62 -3.38
C GLY A 71 -16.68 -3.26 -2.05
N SER A 72 -16.83 -2.49 -0.97
CA SER A 72 -17.13 -3.00 0.38
C SER A 72 -18.37 -2.34 1.02
N ALA A 73 -19.33 -1.90 0.21
CA ALA A 73 -20.65 -1.47 0.66
C ALA A 73 -21.79 -2.38 0.13
N ALA A 74 -21.48 -3.59 -0.36
CA ALA A 74 -22.44 -4.47 -1.03
C ALA A 74 -22.25 -5.96 -0.73
N ALA A 75 -21.83 -6.33 0.48
CA ALA A 75 -21.75 -7.74 0.86
C ALA A 75 -21.90 -7.97 2.38
N ASP A 76 -22.90 -7.33 3.00
CA ASP A 76 -23.43 -7.78 4.30
C ASP A 76 -24.97 -7.76 4.22
N ASP A 77 -25.52 -8.41 3.20
CA ASP A 77 -26.92 -8.84 3.18
C ASP A 77 -26.94 -10.26 2.62
N THR A 78 -26.73 -11.25 3.49
CA THR A 78 -27.25 -12.61 3.33
C THR A 78 -27.24 -13.26 4.71
N THR A 79 -28.38 -13.15 5.38
CA THR A 79 -29.05 -14.24 6.08
C THR A 79 -28.19 -15.12 6.99
N GLN A 80 -28.30 -14.89 8.30
CA GLN A 80 -28.34 -16.01 9.25
C GLN A 80 -29.41 -15.76 10.32
N ALA A 81 -30.66 -16.05 9.94
CA ALA A 81 -31.76 -16.34 10.84
C ALA A 81 -32.31 -17.72 10.46
N ALA A 82 -31.91 -18.73 11.22
CA ALA A 82 -32.56 -20.04 11.33
C ALA A 82 -32.50 -20.34 12.84
N ALA A 83 -33.60 -20.18 13.56
CA ALA A 83 -34.72 -21.13 13.71
C ALA A 83 -34.30 -22.36 14.52
#